data_AF-A0A9X0F373-F1
#
_entry.id   AF-A0A9X0F373-F1
#
_cell.length_a   1.000
_cell.length_b   1.000
_cell.length_c   1.000
_cell.angle_alpha   90.00
_cell.angle_beta   90.00
_cell.angle_gamma   90.00
#
_symmetry.space_group_name_H-M   'P 1'
#
loop_
_entity.id
_entity.type
_entity.pdbx_description
1 polymer ?
#
loop_
_entity_poly.entity_id
_entity_poly.type
_entity_poly.pdbx_seq_one_letter_code
_entity_poly.pdbx_strand_id
1 'polypeptide(L)'
;MRLEYRLNDETKGYPALWNYANISNSEIIARMTCEYFIKEKNTYVVTATSVDPDGTAVIYIQKEVFANDPSDPTYSYIGFEIRELSETSSSIVNSQDVWNYEEILPSLHSDIIYIQRDGMSMEFSLDSREIDEDRKCYIYYGNFTGESR
;
A
#
# COMPACT_ATOMS: atom_id res chain seq x y z
N MET A 1 17.26 6.69 4.68
CA MET A 1 16.85 6.55 6.10
C MET A 1 16.73 5.07 6.43
N ARG A 2 16.37 4.73 7.67
CA ARG A 2 16.04 3.35 8.07
C ARG A 2 14.53 3.20 8.22
N LEU A 3 14.01 2.03 7.86
CA LEU A 3 12.63 1.62 8.10
C LEU A 3 12.61 0.26 8.81
N GLU A 4 11.73 0.12 9.80
CA GLU A 4 11.45 -1.15 10.43
C GLU A 4 9.96 -1.48 10.39
N TYR A 5 9.64 -2.74 10.12
CA TYR A 5 8.33 -3.30 10.40
C TYR A 5 8.41 -4.09 11.69
N ARG A 6 7.64 -3.69 12.70
CA ARG A 6 7.63 -4.31 14.04
C ARG A 6 6.29 -4.98 14.29
N LEU A 7 6.32 -6.19 14.86
CA LEU A 7 5.09 -6.83 15.30
C LEU A 7 4.47 -6.00 16.44
N ASN A 8 3.16 -5.74 16.37
CA ASN A 8 2.42 -5.08 17.43
C ASN A 8 2.19 -6.03 18.63
N ASP A 9 3.29 -6.38 19.31
CA ASP A 9 3.30 -7.27 20.48
C ASP A 9 4.05 -6.57 21.63
N GLU A 10 3.29 -5.83 22.44
CA GLU A 10 3.81 -5.11 23.60
C GLU A 10 4.50 -6.04 24.60
N THR A 11 4.00 -7.28 24.75
CA THR A 11 4.54 -8.26 25.71
C THR A 11 5.95 -8.72 25.35
N LYS A 12 6.34 -8.60 24.07
CA LYS A 12 7.67 -8.93 23.56
C LYS A 12 8.49 -7.70 23.17
N GLY A 13 8.01 -6.50 23.51
CA GLY A 13 8.70 -5.24 23.22
C GLY A 13 8.75 -4.89 21.73
N TYR A 14 7.69 -5.20 20.98
CA TYR A 14 7.55 -4.85 19.56
C TYR A 14 8.70 -5.36 18.67
N PRO A 15 8.88 -6.68 18.53
CA PRO A 15 10.03 -7.22 17.82
C PRO A 15 10.02 -6.80 16.34
N ALA A 16 11.18 -6.33 15.86
CA ALA A 16 11.39 -6.03 14.45
C ALA A 16 11.40 -7.33 13.63
N LEU A 17 10.49 -7.41 12.66
CA LEU A 17 10.41 -8.52 11.71
C LEU A 17 11.27 -8.25 10.48
N TRP A 18 11.25 -7.00 10.00
CA TRP A 18 12.03 -6.58 8.83
C TRP A 18 12.68 -5.22 9.06
N ASN A 19 13.90 -5.07 8.57
CA ASN A 19 14.72 -3.87 8.66
C ASN A 19 15.26 -3.51 7.27
N TYR A 20 15.11 -2.25 6.88
CA TYR A 20 15.60 -1.69 5.62
C TYR A 20 16.60 -0.57 5.95
N ALA A 21 17.88 -0.88 5.81
CA ALA A 21 18.96 0.02 6.25
C ALA A 21 19.17 1.24 5.31
N ASN A 22 18.81 1.12 4.04
CA ASN A 22 19.02 2.15 3.04
C ASN A 22 17.79 2.27 2.13
N ILE A 23 16.78 2.96 2.64
CA ILE A 23 15.51 3.20 1.95
C ILE A 23 15.28 4.70 1.76
N SER A 24 14.66 5.08 0.64
CA SER A 24 14.36 6.48 0.33
C SER A 24 13.25 7.04 1.22
N ASN A 25 13.20 8.36 1.41
CA ASN A 25 12.11 8.97 2.18
C ASN A 25 10.77 8.79 1.46
N SER A 26 10.76 8.90 0.14
CA SER A 26 9.56 8.77 -0.68
C SER A 26 8.95 7.36 -0.58
N GLU A 27 9.79 6.33 -0.54
CA GLU A 27 9.34 4.95 -0.29
C GLU A 27 8.82 4.75 1.13
N ILE A 28 9.51 5.29 2.15
CA ILE A 28 9.03 5.25 3.54
C ILE A 28 7.64 5.87 3.64
N ILE A 29 7.45 7.06 3.07
CA ILE A 29 6.18 7.77 3.11
C ILE A 29 5.10 6.95 2.40
N ALA A 30 5.39 6.40 1.21
CA ALA A 30 4.44 5.55 0.49
C ALA A 30 4.01 4.33 1.32
N ARG A 31 4.95 3.68 2.02
CA ARG A 31 4.67 2.53 2.90
C ARG A 31 3.87 2.93 4.14
N MET A 32 4.17 4.07 4.75
CA MET A 32 3.44 4.58 5.94
C MET A 32 1.99 4.98 5.62
N THR A 33 1.68 5.27 4.36
CA THR A 33 0.31 5.56 3.90
C THR A 33 -0.53 4.30 3.72
N CYS A 34 0.07 3.10 3.70
CA CYS A 34 -0.66 1.86 3.46
C CYS A 34 -1.25 1.28 4.74
N GLU A 35 -2.51 0.82 4.67
CA GLU A 35 -3.19 0.12 5.75
C GLU A 35 -2.84 -1.38 5.77
N TYR A 36 -2.44 -1.95 4.63
CA TYR A 36 -2.03 -3.35 4.51
C TYR A 36 -0.61 -3.51 3.95
N PHE A 37 0.02 -4.61 4.37
CA PHE A 37 1.35 -5.00 3.95
C PHE A 37 1.38 -6.51 3.69
N ILE A 38 1.79 -6.91 2.48
CA ILE A 38 2.01 -8.31 2.12
C ILE A 38 3.50 -8.56 1.96
N LYS A 39 3.97 -9.63 2.62
CA LYS A 39 5.33 -10.13 2.49
C LYS A 39 5.40 -11.61 2.81
N GLU A 40 6.18 -12.35 2.03
CA GLU A 40 6.35 -13.80 2.17
C GLU A 40 5.00 -14.54 2.19
N LYS A 41 4.04 -14.07 1.39
CA LYS A 41 2.65 -14.55 1.28
C LYS A 41 1.81 -14.39 2.55
N ASN A 42 2.28 -13.60 3.52
CA ASN A 42 1.52 -13.26 4.71
C ASN A 42 1.01 -11.84 4.59
N THR A 43 -0.24 -11.63 4.99
CA THR A 43 -0.86 -10.31 5.04
C THR A 43 -0.81 -9.78 6.46
N TYR A 44 -0.54 -8.49 6.56
CA TYR A 44 -0.49 -7.76 7.81
C TYR A 44 -1.30 -6.47 7.70
N VAL A 45 -2.01 -6.13 8.77
CA VAL A 45 -2.62 -4.80 8.93
C VAL A 45 -1.65 -3.90 9.67
N VAL A 46 -1.52 -2.66 9.21
CA VAL A 46 -0.77 -1.59 9.88
C VAL A 46 -1.60 -1.07 11.03
N THR A 47 -1.07 -1.15 12.25
CA THR A 47 -1.75 -0.72 13.47
C THR A 47 -1.31 0.66 13.93
N ALA A 48 -0.08 1.06 13.60
CA ALA A 48 0.47 2.37 13.91
C ALA A 48 1.73 2.64 13.08
N THR A 49 2.12 3.92 12.99
CA THR A 49 3.41 4.34 12.46
C THR A 49 4.09 5.30 13.43
N SER A 50 5.41 5.24 13.56
CA SER A 50 6.20 6.20 14.34
C SER A 50 7.52 6.57 13.67
N VAL A 51 8.17 7.60 14.20
CA VAL A 51 9.57 7.90 13.92
C VAL A 51 10.30 7.88 15.26
N ASP A 52 11.23 6.94 15.41
CA ASP A 52 12.02 6.80 16.64
C ASP A 52 12.99 7.99 16.81
N PRO A 53 13.52 8.25 18.03
CA PRO A 53 14.39 9.40 18.29
C PRO A 53 15.66 9.45 17.43
N ASP A 54 16.10 8.32 16.89
CA ASP A 54 17.25 8.22 15.99
C ASP A 54 16.91 8.40 14.51
N GLY A 55 15.66 8.79 14.20
CA GLY A 55 15.15 9.03 12.86
C GLY A 55 14.71 7.77 12.10
N THR A 56 14.68 6.61 12.74
CA THR A 56 14.17 5.37 12.13
C THR A 56 12.64 5.45 12.00
N ALA A 57 12.11 5.29 10.79
CA ALA A 57 10.69 5.12 10.58
C ALA A 57 10.28 3.71 11.02
N VAL A 58 9.13 3.59 11.69
CA VAL A 58 8.63 2.31 12.21
C VAL A 58 7.17 2.14 11.80
N ILE A 59 6.85 0.99 11.24
CA ILE A 59 5.48 0.57 10.92
C ILE A 59 5.15 -0.63 11.80
N TYR A 60 4.21 -0.44 12.72
CA TYR A 60 3.72 -1.51 13.59
C TYR A 60 2.64 -2.28 12.86
N ILE A 61 2.74 -3.61 12.89
CA ILE A 61 1.87 -4.48 12.11
C ILE A 61 1.35 -5.65 12.94
N GLN A 62 0.18 -6.13 12.57
CA GLN A 62 -0.43 -7.33 13.12
C GLN A 62 -0.77 -8.29 11.99
N LYS A 63 -0.49 -9.58 12.17
CA LYS A 63 -0.79 -10.59 11.17
C LYS A 63 -2.29 -10.76 11.03
N GLU A 64 -2.76 -10.77 9.79
CA GLU A 64 -4.15 -11.07 9.42
C GLU A 64 -4.21 -12.21 8.41
N VAL A 65 -5.41 -12.79 8.24
CA VAL A 65 -5.62 -13.89 7.30
C VAL A 65 -6.57 -13.44 6.20
N PHE A 66 -6.00 -13.19 5.03
CA PHE A 66 -6.74 -12.92 3.80
C PHE A 66 -6.40 -13.95 2.73
N ALA A 67 -7.29 -14.11 1.76
CA ALA A 67 -7.01 -14.92 0.58
C ALA A 67 -6.15 -14.09 -0.38
N ASN A 68 -4.97 -14.62 -0.73
CA ASN A 68 -4.14 -14.05 -1.79
C ASN A 68 -4.47 -14.73 -3.12
N ASP A 69 -4.62 -13.94 -4.19
CA ASP A 69 -4.79 -14.48 -5.54
C ASP A 69 -3.41 -14.71 -6.18
N PRO A 70 -2.99 -15.97 -6.41
CA PRO A 70 -1.70 -16.27 -7.02
C PRO A 70 -1.59 -15.86 -8.49
N SER A 71 -2.69 -15.43 -9.13
CA SER A 71 -2.71 -14.96 -10.52
C SER A 71 -2.36 -13.48 -10.68
N ASP A 72 -2.19 -12.76 -9.56
CA ASP A 72 -1.86 -11.33 -9.59
C ASP A 72 -0.51 -11.04 -10.28
N PRO A 73 -0.43 -9.94 -11.06
CA PRO A 73 0.77 -9.61 -11.82
C PRO A 73 1.92 -9.19 -10.90
N THR A 74 3.15 -9.46 -11.35
CA THR A 74 4.38 -9.00 -10.69
C THR A 74 5.03 -7.91 -11.52
N TYR A 75 5.66 -6.94 -10.86
CA TYR A 75 6.20 -5.75 -11.50
C TYR A 75 7.73 -5.76 -11.55
N SER A 76 8.29 -5.13 -12.58
CA SER A 76 9.75 -5.02 -12.73
C SER A 76 10.31 -3.91 -11.85
N TYR A 77 9.57 -2.79 -11.76
CA TYR A 77 9.93 -1.59 -11.00
C TYR A 77 8.99 -1.41 -9.81
N ILE A 78 8.27 -0.28 -9.76
CA ILE A 78 7.24 0.00 -8.77
C ILE A 78 5.90 -0.19 -9.47
N GLY A 79 5.20 -1.26 -9.13
CA GLY A 79 3.82 -1.46 -9.57
C GLY A 79 2.90 -0.48 -8.85
N PHE A 80 1.93 0.07 -9.57
CA PHE A 80 0.82 0.80 -8.99
C PHE A 80 -0.49 0.36 -9.63
N GLU A 81 -1.37 -0.19 -8.81
CA GLU A 81 -2.68 -0.68 -9.21
C GLU A 81 -3.78 0.16 -8.56
N ILE A 82 -4.85 0.40 -9.31
CA ILE A 82 -6.12 0.88 -8.78
C ILE A 82 -7.12 -0.25 -8.94
N ARG A 83 -7.69 -0.70 -7.83
CA ARG A 83 -8.60 -1.84 -7.80
C ARG A 83 -9.97 -1.44 -7.27
N GLU A 84 -11.02 -1.77 -8.03
CA GLU A 84 -12.40 -1.63 -7.60
C GLU A 84 -12.79 -2.85 -6.75
N LEU A 85 -13.34 -2.59 -5.57
CA LEU A 85 -13.82 -3.62 -4.67
C LEU A 85 -15.17 -4.18 -5.14
N SER A 86 -15.39 -5.45 -4.83
CA SER A 86 -16.67 -6.14 -4.95
C SER A 86 -16.93 -6.91 -3.66
N GLU A 87 -18.11 -7.51 -3.49
CA GLU A 87 -18.50 -8.18 -2.23
C GLU A 87 -17.49 -9.20 -1.70
N THR A 88 -16.74 -9.87 -2.58
CA THR A 88 -15.82 -10.95 -2.20
C THR A 88 -14.46 -10.90 -2.89
N SER A 89 -14.21 -9.90 -3.74
CA SER A 89 -13.00 -9.81 -4.56
C SER A 89 -12.69 -8.38 -4.96
N SER A 90 -11.63 -8.17 -5.71
CA SER A 90 -11.35 -6.89 -6.34
C SER A 90 -11.00 -7.09 -7.82
N SER A 91 -11.17 -6.05 -8.63
CA SER A 91 -10.81 -6.07 -10.05
C SER A 91 -9.89 -4.90 -10.38
N ILE A 92 -8.88 -5.15 -11.21
CA ILE A 92 -7.95 -4.11 -11.66
C ILE A 92 -8.68 -3.17 -12.61
N VAL A 93 -8.82 -1.90 -12.20
CA VAL A 93 -9.36 -0.82 -13.02
C VAL A 93 -8.24 -0.19 -13.86
N ASN A 94 -7.07 -0.03 -13.24
CA ASN A 94 -5.88 0.52 -13.88
C ASN A 94 -4.62 -0.08 -13.23
N SER A 95 -3.55 -0.25 -14.01
CA SER A 95 -2.26 -0.73 -13.54
C SER A 95 -1.12 -0.16 -14.36
N GLN A 96 -0.02 0.22 -13.71
CA GLN A 96 1.17 0.73 -14.38
C GLN A 96 2.47 0.39 -13.63
N ASP A 97 3.58 0.27 -14.35
CA ASP A 97 4.93 0.37 -13.79
C ASP A 97 5.32 1.86 -13.73
N VAL A 98 5.79 2.33 -12.57
CA VAL A 98 6.38 3.66 -12.41
C VAL A 98 7.85 3.56 -12.01
N TRP A 99 8.61 4.63 -12.26
CA TRP A 99 10.04 4.65 -12.00
C TRP A 99 10.38 5.27 -10.64
N ASN A 100 9.54 6.19 -10.16
CA ASN A 100 9.79 6.92 -8.92
C ASN A 100 8.53 6.95 -8.04
N TYR A 101 8.73 6.91 -6.72
CA TYR A 101 7.64 6.96 -5.74
C TYR A 101 6.85 8.27 -5.81
N GLU A 102 7.51 9.37 -6.18
CA GLU A 102 6.91 10.69 -6.34
C GLU A 102 5.75 10.71 -7.35
N GLU A 103 5.72 9.76 -8.29
CA GLU A 103 4.66 9.64 -9.30
C GLU A 103 3.34 9.11 -8.69
N ILE A 104 3.42 8.33 -7.61
CA ILE A 104 2.25 7.66 -6.99
C ILE A 104 1.88 8.24 -5.64
N LEU A 105 2.82 8.93 -4.97
CA LEU A 105 2.60 9.52 -3.64
C LEU A 105 1.36 10.43 -3.56
N PRO A 106 1.09 11.34 -4.53
CA PRO A 106 -0.13 12.15 -4.47
C PRO A 106 -1.40 11.30 -4.48
N SER A 107 -1.45 10.24 -5.29
CA SER A 107 -2.59 9.32 -5.33
C SER A 107 -2.71 8.54 -4.03
N LEU A 108 -1.62 7.98 -3.51
CA LEU A 108 -1.62 7.25 -2.24
C LEU A 108 -2.12 8.12 -1.07
N HIS A 109 -1.75 9.41 -1.02
CA HIS A 109 -2.21 10.32 0.04
C HIS A 109 -3.61 10.90 -0.15
N SER A 110 -4.26 10.64 -1.28
CA SER A 110 -5.58 11.20 -1.56
C SER A 110 -6.69 10.25 -1.11
N ASP A 111 -7.74 10.81 -0.52
CA ASP A 111 -8.98 10.06 -0.19
C ASP A 111 -9.88 9.88 -1.42
N ILE A 112 -9.65 10.69 -2.46
CA ILE A 112 -10.37 10.64 -3.74
C ILE A 112 -9.36 10.84 -4.88
N ILE A 113 -9.45 10.00 -5.90
CA ILE A 113 -8.72 10.15 -7.17
C ILE A 113 -9.71 10.16 -8.35
N TYR A 114 -9.25 10.61 -9.52
CA TYR A 114 -10.05 10.60 -10.74
C TYR A 114 -9.44 9.66 -11.77
N ILE A 115 -10.27 8.76 -12.31
CA ILE A 115 -9.86 7.77 -13.30
C ILE A 115 -10.57 8.08 -14.62
N GLN A 116 -9.81 8.10 -15.71
CA GLN A 116 -10.38 8.29 -17.04
C GLN A 116 -11.18 7.05 -17.48
N ARG A 117 -12.47 7.24 -17.79
CA ARG A 117 -13.35 6.20 -18.31
C ARG A 117 -14.30 6.80 -19.35
N ASP A 118 -14.30 6.24 -20.56
CA ASP A 118 -15.14 6.70 -21.68
C ASP A 118 -15.03 8.21 -21.97
N GLY A 119 -13.84 8.78 -21.79
CA GLY A 119 -13.55 10.20 -22.02
C GLY A 119 -14.01 11.15 -20.90
N MET A 120 -14.45 10.61 -19.76
CA MET A 120 -14.83 11.37 -18.56
C MET A 120 -13.88 11.06 -17.40
N SER A 121 -13.69 12.05 -16.52
CA SER A 121 -12.92 11.86 -15.28
C SER A 121 -13.88 11.39 -14.18
N MET A 122 -13.92 10.09 -13.93
CA MET A 122 -14.82 9.50 -12.94
C MET A 122 -14.18 9.53 -11.56
N GLU A 123 -14.95 9.96 -10.57
CA GLU A 123 -14.50 10.03 -9.18
C GLU A 123 -14.43 8.64 -8.54
N PHE A 124 -13.32 8.37 -7.85
CA PHE A 124 -13.04 7.10 -7.21
C PHE A 124 -12.61 7.35 -5.77
N SER A 125 -13.43 6.88 -4.81
CA SER A 125 -13.19 7.08 -3.38
C SER A 125 -12.38 5.93 -2.80
N LEU A 126 -11.42 6.27 -1.95
CA LEU A 126 -10.61 5.32 -1.19
C LEU A 126 -11.46 4.42 -0.30
N ASP A 127 -11.10 3.14 -0.26
CA ASP A 127 -11.38 2.24 0.85
C ASP A 127 -10.11 1.97 1.69
N SER A 128 -9.04 1.51 1.03
CA SER A 128 -7.78 1.15 1.67
C SER A 128 -6.61 1.14 0.68
N ARG A 129 -5.38 1.12 1.19
CA ARG A 129 -4.15 0.94 0.42
C ARG A 129 -3.34 -0.24 0.94
N GLU A 130 -2.60 -0.85 0.03
CA GLU A 130 -1.74 -2.00 0.31
C GLU A 130 -0.39 -1.82 -0.36
N ILE A 131 0.67 -2.23 0.34
CA ILE A 131 1.95 -2.55 -0.28
C ILE A 131 2.11 -4.07 -0.31
N ASP A 132 2.01 -4.63 -1.51
CA ASP A 132 2.39 -6.01 -1.79
C ASP A 132 3.87 -6.04 -2.20
N GLU A 133 4.73 -6.28 -1.22
CA GLU A 133 6.17 -6.31 -1.45
C GLU A 133 6.61 -7.53 -2.26
N ASP A 134 5.87 -8.65 -2.18
CA ASP A 134 6.15 -9.84 -2.97
C ASP A 134 5.99 -9.55 -4.48
N ARG A 135 5.08 -8.63 -4.83
CA ARG A 135 4.83 -8.19 -6.22
C ARG A 135 5.49 -6.85 -6.59
N LYS A 136 6.16 -6.19 -5.64
CA LYS A 136 6.66 -4.81 -5.74
C LYS A 136 5.56 -3.80 -6.11
N CYS A 137 4.36 -3.98 -5.58
CA CYS A 137 3.17 -3.27 -6.02
C CYS A 137 2.52 -2.51 -4.87
N TYR A 138 2.15 -1.25 -5.13
CA TYR A 138 1.23 -0.49 -4.32
C TYR A 138 -0.16 -0.57 -4.92
N ILE A 139 -1.18 -0.72 -4.08
CA ILE A 139 -2.57 -0.87 -4.53
C ILE A 139 -3.42 0.17 -3.84
N TYR A 140 -4.24 0.86 -4.61
CA TYR A 140 -5.29 1.76 -4.14
C TYR A 140 -6.63 1.07 -4.36
N TYR A 141 -7.24 0.60 -3.26
CA TYR A 141 -8.57 0.00 -3.28
C TYR A 141 -9.64 1.06 -3.09
N GLY A 142 -10.77 0.89 -3.77
CA GLY A 142 -11.89 1.82 -3.64
C GLY A 142 -13.07 1.47 -4.52
N ASN A 143 -13.94 2.45 -4.73
CA ASN A 143 -15.14 2.31 -5.55
C ASN A 143 -15.42 3.61 -6.33
N PHE A 144 -16.03 3.48 -7.51
CA PHE A 144 -16.56 4.65 -8.21
C PHE A 144 -17.74 5.25 -7.43
N THR A 145 -17.74 6.57 -7.25
CA THR A 145 -18.84 7.26 -6.53
C THR A 145 -20.03 7.55 -7.44
N GLY A 146 -19.81 7.52 -8.77
CA GLY A 146 -20.78 7.92 -9.79
C GLY A 146 -20.66 9.39 -10.23
N GLU A 147 -19.89 10.20 -9.50
CA GLU A 147 -19.60 11.60 -9.84
C GLU A 147 -18.51 11.71 -10.91
N SER A 148 -18.50 12.81 -11.68
CA SER A 148 -17.50 13.05 -12.73
C SER A 148 -17.10 14.52 -12.87
N ARG A 149 -15.93 14.76 -13.49
CA ARG A 149 -15.42 16.10 -13.87
C ARG A 149 -15.08 16.20 -15.35
#